data_AF-A0A060BZ19-F1
#
_entry.id   AF-A0A060BZ19-F1
#
_cell.length_a   1.000
_cell.length_b   1.000
_cell.length_c   1.000
_cell.angle_alpha   90.00
_cell.angle_beta   90.00
_cell.angle_gamma   90.00
#
_symmetry.space_group_name_H-M   'P 1'
#
loop_
_entity.id
_entity.type
_entity.pdbx_description
1 polymer ?
#
loop_
_entity_poly.entity_id
_entity_poly.type
_entity_poly.pdbx_seq_one_letter_code
_entity_poly.pdbx_strand_id
1 'polypeptide(L)'
;MALGTQDMKNTAQALQTKLEGVVGVHTYANFTLPKLVFGGADVVLMPSRFEPCGLVQMEAMRYGAVPIVRSTGGLDDTVID
;
A
#
# COMPACT_ATOMS: atom_id res chain seq x y z
N MET A 1 -5.55 -7.11 -18.64
CA MET A 1 -6.54 -7.82 -17.82
C MET A 1 -6.33 -7.37 -16.38
N ALA A 2 -7.18 -6.49 -15.84
CA ALA A 2 -7.13 -6.21 -14.41
C ALA A 2 -7.67 -7.45 -13.70
N LEU A 3 -6.92 -8.03 -12.77
CA LEU A 3 -7.42 -9.11 -11.92
C LEU A 3 -8.71 -8.62 -11.24
N GLY A 4 -9.76 -9.45 -11.19
CA GLY A 4 -10.96 -9.09 -10.44
C GLY A 4 -10.64 -8.92 -8.96
N THR A 5 -11.42 -8.14 -8.23
CA THR A 5 -11.20 -7.89 -6.78
C THR A 5 -11.07 -9.19 -5.98
N GLN A 6 -11.79 -10.25 -6.37
CA GLN A 6 -11.70 -11.56 -5.72
C GLN A 6 -10.40 -12.30 -6.08
N ASP A 7 -9.96 -12.23 -7.33
CA ASP A 7 -8.69 -12.84 -7.76
C ASP A 7 -7.50 -12.22 -7.03
N MET A 8 -7.53 -10.90 -6.80
CA MET A 8 -6.50 -10.20 -6.02
C MET A 8 -6.48 -10.66 -4.57
N LYS A 9 -7.64 -10.83 -3.93
CA LYS A 9 -7.72 -11.36 -2.55
C LYS A 9 -7.18 -12.78 -2.47
N ASN A 10 -7.58 -13.64 -3.39
CA ASN A 10 -7.13 -15.03 -3.43
C ASN A 10 -5.61 -15.11 -3.66
N THR A 11 -5.08 -14.29 -4.56
CA THR A 11 -3.64 -14.21 -4.83
C THR A 11 -2.86 -13.74 -3.60
N ALA A 12 -3.33 -12.69 -2.92
CA ALA A 12 -2.71 -12.21 -1.70
C ALA A 12 -2.72 -13.26 -0.58
N GLN A 13 -3.85 -13.95 -0.38
CA GLN A 13 -3.96 -15.03 0.59
C GLN A 13 -3.03 -16.21 0.27
N ALA A 14 -2.92 -16.59 -1.01
CA ALA A 14 -1.98 -17.62 -1.44
C ALA A 14 -0.51 -17.22 -1.15
N LEU A 15 -0.16 -15.94 -1.30
CA LEU A 15 1.16 -15.43 -0.94
C LEU A 15 1.42 -15.50 0.57
N GLN A 16 0.44 -15.13 1.40
CA GLN A 16 0.54 -15.27 2.86
C GLN A 16 0.81 -16.72 3.26
N THR A 17 0.08 -17.68 2.69
CA THR A 17 0.30 -19.11 2.98
C THR A 17 1.67 -19.59 2.51
N LYS A 18 2.14 -19.11 1.35
CA LYS A 18 3.43 -19.53 0.79
C LYS A 18 4.63 -18.94 1.54
N LEU A 19 4.47 -17.76 2.13
CA LEU A 19 5.54 -16.98 2.77
C LEU A 19 5.15 -16.64 4.22
N GLU A 20 4.80 -17.68 4.98
CA GLU A 20 4.38 -17.54 6.38
C GLU A 20 5.46 -16.85 7.23
N GLY A 21 5.04 -15.95 8.13
CA GLY A 21 5.94 -15.13 8.96
C GLY A 21 6.62 -13.97 8.21
N VAL A 22 6.52 -13.92 6.88
CA VAL A 22 7.09 -12.86 6.04
C VAL A 22 6.01 -11.98 5.42
N VAL A 23 4.88 -12.57 5.01
CA VAL A 23 3.76 -11.86 4.38
C VAL A 23 2.53 -11.91 5.28
N GLY A 24 2.01 -10.73 5.66
CA GLY A 24 0.71 -10.58 6.32
C GLY A 24 -0.32 -9.98 5.37
N VAL A 25 -1.56 -10.50 5.36
CA VAL A 25 -2.65 -9.98 4.53
C VAL A 25 -3.89 -9.71 5.39
N HIS A 26 -4.40 -8.49 5.30
CA HIS A 26 -5.57 -8.03 6.05
C HIS A 26 -6.59 -7.41 5.08
N THR A 27 -7.69 -8.11 4.79
CA THR A 27 -8.68 -7.70 3.76
C THR A 27 -9.98 -7.12 4.33
N TYR A 28 -10.03 -6.88 5.64
CA TYR A 28 -11.21 -6.34 6.33
C TYR A 28 -11.01 -4.87 6.69
N ALA A 29 -12.10 -4.11 6.75
CA ALA A 29 -12.05 -2.71 7.15
C ALA A 29 -11.59 -2.58 8.61
N ASN A 30 -10.60 -1.71 8.85
CA ASN A 30 -10.06 -1.43 10.18
C ASN A 30 -9.52 0.01 10.21
N PHE A 31 -9.84 0.76 11.26
CA PHE A 31 -9.43 2.16 11.42
C PHE A 31 -8.20 2.36 12.33
N THR A 32 -7.76 1.29 12.99
CA THR A 32 -6.58 1.27 13.88
C THR A 32 -5.37 0.68 13.17
N LEU A 33 -5.56 -0.44 12.46
CA LEU A 33 -4.47 -1.17 11.79
C LEU A 33 -3.66 -0.31 10.81
N PRO A 34 -4.25 0.53 9.93
CA PRO A 34 -3.47 1.34 9.01
C PRO A 34 -2.47 2.26 9.70
N LYS A 35 -2.85 2.86 10.84
CA LYS A 35 -1.95 3.74 11.62
C LYS A 35 -0.75 2.98 12.17
N LEU A 36 -0.97 1.73 12.62
CA LEU A 36 0.10 0.86 13.09
C LEU A 36 1.00 0.41 11.94
N VAL A 37 0.42 0.10 10.77
CA VAL A 37 1.19 -0.27 9.57
C VAL A 37 2.07 0.90 9.12
N PHE A 38 1.52 2.10 8.98
CA PHE A 38 2.32 3.27 8.59
C PHE A 38 3.39 3.61 9.64
N GLY A 39 3.07 3.56 10.93
CA GLY A 39 4.03 3.85 11.99
C GLY A 39 5.10 2.77 12.24
N GLY A 40 4.90 1.56 11.72
CA GLY A 40 5.86 0.46 11.85
C GLY A 40 6.56 0.07 10.55
N ALA A 41 6.26 0.74 9.44
CA ALA A 41 6.84 0.44 8.14
C ALA A 41 8.06 1.32 7.85
N ASP A 42 9.12 0.72 7.30
CA ASP A 42 10.23 1.48 6.72
C ASP A 42 9.87 2.06 5.35
N VAL A 43 9.05 1.31 4.59
CA VAL A 43 8.68 1.61 3.19
C VAL A 43 7.21 1.32 2.96
N VAL A 44 6.55 2.18 2.18
CA VAL A 44 5.19 1.96 1.68
C VAL A 44 5.19 1.96 0.15
N LEU A 45 4.79 0.84 -0.44
CA LEU A 45 4.69 0.69 -1.89
C LEU A 45 3.26 1.00 -2.35
N MET A 46 3.11 1.97 -3.25
CA MET A 46 1.84 2.28 -3.90
C MET A 46 2.01 2.36 -5.43
N PRO A 47 1.91 1.22 -6.14
CA PRO A 47 2.23 1.11 -7.55
C PRO A 47 1.02 1.46 -8.44
N SER A 48 0.30 2.52 -8.09
CA SER A 48 -0.93 2.95 -8.77
C SER A 48 -0.69 3.20 -10.26
N ARG A 49 -1.67 2.84 -11.09
CA ARG A 49 -1.68 3.19 -12.54
C ARG A 49 -2.20 4.60 -12.79
N PHE A 50 -3.03 5.09 -11.88
CA PHE A 50 -3.62 6.42 -11.86
C PHE A 50 -3.98 6.73 -10.41
N GLU A 51 -3.68 7.95 -9.96
CA GLU A 51 -3.98 8.42 -8.62
C GLU A 51 -4.24 9.94 -8.66
N PRO A 52 -5.48 10.40 -8.46
CA PRO A 52 -5.83 11.81 -8.70
C PRO A 52 -5.32 12.77 -7.63
N CYS A 53 -5.13 12.31 -6.39
CA CYS A 53 -4.74 13.16 -5.25
C CYS A 53 -3.69 12.51 -4.36
N GLY A 54 -3.90 11.23 -4.00
CA GLY A 54 -2.96 10.51 -3.15
C GLY A 54 -2.99 10.97 -1.69
N LEU A 55 -3.78 10.31 -0.85
CA LEU A 55 -3.71 10.50 0.60
C LEU A 55 -2.68 9.57 1.25
N VAL A 56 -2.59 8.35 0.75
CA VAL A 56 -1.84 7.24 1.38
C VAL A 56 -0.33 7.48 1.41
N GLN A 57 0.26 8.05 0.35
CA GLN A 57 1.68 8.42 0.34
C GLN A 57 1.98 9.57 1.30
N MET A 58 1.04 10.52 1.47
CA MET A 58 1.20 11.59 2.47
C MET A 58 1.13 11.04 3.89
N GLU A 59 0.27 10.05 4.14
CA GLU A 59 0.24 9.33 5.42
C GLU A 59 1.56 8.58 5.67
N ALA A 60 2.08 7.87 4.67
CA ALA A 60 3.38 7.19 4.77
C ALA A 60 4.51 8.18 5.15
N MET A 61 4.64 9.28 4.39
CA MET A 61 5.63 10.32 4.66
C MET A 61 5.45 10.95 6.06
N ARG A 62 4.21 11.17 6.49
CA ARG A 62 3.92 11.73 7.81
C ARG A 62 4.41 10.83 8.96
N TYR A 63 4.35 9.51 8.78
CA TYR A 63 4.86 8.55 9.76
C TYR A 63 6.34 8.21 9.56
N GLY A 64 7.01 8.80 8.56
CA GLY A 64 8.44 8.58 8.29
C GLY A 64 8.75 7.35 7.44
N ALA A 65 7.74 6.70 6.88
CA ALA A 65 7.93 5.59 5.94
C ALA A 65 8.21 6.13 4.53
N VAL A 66 9.23 5.59 3.85
CA VAL A 66 9.62 6.02 2.50
C VAL A 66 8.55 5.59 1.50
N PRO A 67 7.90 6.52 0.77
CA PRO A 67 6.92 6.16 -0.25
C PRO A 67 7.64 5.71 -1.53
N ILE A 68 7.36 4.49 -2.01
CA ILE A 68 7.73 4.04 -3.36
C ILE A 68 6.47 4.08 -4.22
N VAL A 69 6.41 5.07 -5.11
CA VAL A 69 5.22 5.38 -5.92
C VAL A 69 5.54 5.41 -7.40
N ARG A 70 4.50 5.41 -8.24
CA ARG A 70 4.64 5.81 -9.64
C ARG A 70 4.46 7.32 -9.76
N SER A 71 5.20 7.94 -10.67
CA SER A 71 4.98 9.33 -11.12
C SER A 71 3.65 9.40 -11.90
N THR A 72 2.55 9.61 -11.17
CA THR A 72 1.20 9.75 -11.74
C THR A 72 0.29 10.58 -10.82
N GLY A 73 -0.34 11.60 -11.41
CA GLY A 73 -1.29 12.49 -10.72
C GLY A 73 -0.75 13.00 -9.38
N GLY A 74 -1.56 12.94 -8.33
CA GLY A 74 -1.20 13.50 -7.02
C GLY A 74 0.02 12.86 -6.34
N LEU A 75 0.47 11.68 -6.80
CA LEU A 75 1.73 11.09 -6.32
C LEU A 75 2.94 11.86 -6.83
N ASP A 76 2.92 12.25 -8.10
CA ASP A 76 3.97 13.05 -8.73
C ASP A 76 4.01 14.47 -8.15
N ASP A 77 2.84 15.02 -7.82
CA ASP A 77 2.72 16.36 -7.26
C ASP A 77 3.26 16.48 -5.81
N THR A 78 3.33 15.37 -5.06
CA THR A 78 3.55 15.39 -3.61
C THR A 78 4.79 14.66 -3.13
N VAL A 79 5.34 13.73 -3.91
CA VAL A 79 6.58 13.02 -3.58
C VAL A 79 7.72 13.69 -4.34
N ILE A 80 8.64 14.30 -3.63
CA ILE A 80 9.76 15.07 -4.20
C ILE A 80 11.06 14.27 -4.02
N ASP A 81 11.90 14.26 -5.07
CA ASP A 81 13.22 13.62 -5.10
C ASP A 81 14.27 14.32 -4.22
#